data_AF-A0A6V8N4V5-F1
#
_entry.id   AF-A0A6V8N4V5-F1
#
_cell.length_a   1.000
_cell.length_b   1.000
_cell.length_c   1.000
_cell.angle_alpha   90.00
_cell.angle_beta   90.00
_cell.angle_gamma   90.00
#
_symmetry.space_group_name_H-M   'P 1'
#
loop_
_entity.id
_entity.type
_entity.pdbx_description
1 polymer ?
#
loop_
_entity_poly.entity_id
_entity_poly.type
_entity_poly.pdbx_seq_one_letter_code
_entity_poly.pdbx_strand_id
1 'polypeptide(L)' 'MPRPAERFTVWRIRNGLSLAAVSRELGITIRTASAYGTGARPIPRTVELACVGWEEEQRKLSRTPHVPG' A
#
# COMPACT_ATOMS: atom_id res chain seq x y z
N MET A 1 7.81 9.03 -17.38
CA MET A 1 6.77 8.28 -16.66
C MET A 1 7.40 7.68 -15.41
N PRO A 2 6.92 7.98 -14.19
CA PRO A 2 7.49 7.42 -12.97
C PRO A 2 7.36 5.90 -12.97
N ARG A 3 8.41 5.21 -12.50
CA ARG A 3 8.42 3.74 -12.48
C ARG A 3 7.37 3.22 -11.50
N PRO A 4 6.78 2.03 -11.72
CA PRO A 4 5.82 1.44 -10.79
C PRO A 4 6.34 1.39 -9.35
N ALA A 5 7.62 1.09 -9.17
CA ALA A 5 8.35 1.13 -7.90
C ALA A 5 8.25 2.49 -7.18
N GLU A 6 8.41 3.59 -7.92
CA GLU A 6 8.31 4.96 -7.38
C GLU A 6 6.87 5.27 -6.99
N ARG A 7 5.87 4.88 -7.81
CA ARG A 7 4.46 5.08 -7.48
C ARG A 7 4.08 4.38 -6.17
N PHE A 8 4.53 3.15 -5.98
CA PHE A 8 4.31 2.39 -4.75
C PHE A 8 5.02 3.01 -3.55
N THR A 9 6.25 3.49 -3.74
CA THR A 9 7.00 4.16 -2.68
C THR A 9 6.33 5.47 -2.26
N VAL A 10 5.91 6.30 -3.22
CA VAL A 10 5.15 7.53 -2.97
C VAL A 10 3.85 7.23 -2.25
N TRP A 11 3.10 6.22 -2.70
CA TRP A 11 1.87 5.76 -2.06
C TRP A 11 2.11 5.37 -0.59
N ARG A 12 3.15 4.57 -0.31
CA ARG A 12 3.51 4.20 1.06
C ARG A 12 3.83 5.41 1.93
N ILE A 13 4.64 6.33 1.42
CA ILE A 13 5.07 7.53 2.15
C ILE A 13 3.86 8.42 2.45
N ARG A 14 2.99 8.65 1.45
CA ARG A 14 1.76 9.44 1.61
C ARG A 14 0.82 8.86 2.67
N ASN A 15 0.72 7.54 2.74
CA ASN A 15 -0.14 6.82 3.67
C ASN A 15 0.56 6.48 5.01
N GLY A 16 1.83 6.87 5.21
CA GLY A 16 2.59 6.59 6.43
C GLY A 16 2.89 5.10 6.68
N LEU A 17 2.86 4.27 5.64
CA LEU A 17 2.94 2.82 5.78
C LEU A 17 4.40 2.30 5.83
N SER A 18 4.72 1.58 6.89
CA SER A 18 5.95 0.79 6.99
C SER A 18 5.89 -0.45 6.07
N LEU A 19 7.04 -1.04 5.74
CA LEU A 19 7.07 -2.29 4.94
C LEU A 19 6.31 -3.42 5.62
N ALA A 20 6.33 -3.46 6.95
CA ALA A 20 5.58 -4.43 7.75
C ALA A 20 4.06 -4.18 7.69
N ALA A 21 3.64 -2.92 7.74
CA ALA A 21 2.23 -2.57 7.59
C ALA A 21 1.71 -2.97 6.20
N VAL A 22 2.42 -2.58 5.15
CA VAL A 22 2.12 -3.00 3.77
C VAL A 22 2.03 -4.52 3.62
N SER A 23 2.94 -5.25 4.24
CA SER A 23 2.93 -6.71 4.25
C SER A 23 1.65 -7.28 4.87
N ARG A 24 1.23 -6.73 6.01
CA ARG A 24 0.02 -7.13 6.73
C ARG A 24 -1.26 -6.78 5.95
N GLU A 25 -1.34 -5.57 5.42
CA GLU A 25 -2.54 -5.03 4.77
C GLU A 25 -2.76 -5.64 3.37
N LEU A 26 -1.70 -5.79 2.57
CA LEU A 26 -1.79 -6.32 1.20
C LEU A 26 -1.62 -7.84 1.15
N GLY A 27 -1.31 -8.49 2.28
CA GLY A 27 -1.08 -9.94 2.34
C GLY A 27 0.16 -10.41 1.58
N ILE A 28 1.14 -9.53 1.35
CA ILE A 28 2.41 -9.86 0.69
C ILE A 28 3.52 -9.97 1.71
N THR A 29 4.64 -10.62 1.38
CA THR A 29 5.79 -10.66 2.30
C THR A 29 6.53 -9.31 2.35
N ILE A 30 7.14 -8.99 3.50
CA ILE A 30 8.02 -7.81 3.67
C ILE A 30 9.14 -7.80 2.62
N ARG A 31 9.71 -8.98 2.30
CA ARG A 31 10.74 -9.14 1.26
C ARG A 31 10.21 -8.72 -0.11
N THR A 32 8.98 -9.09 -0.45
CA THR A 32 8.31 -8.70 -1.70
C THR A 32 8.08 -7.19 -1.75
N ALA A 33 7.57 -6.60 -0.67
CA ALA A 33 7.37 -5.15 -0.57
C ALA A 33 8.69 -4.36 -0.73
N SER A 34 9.78 -4.86 -0.14
CA SER A 34 11.11 -4.27 -0.28
C SER A 34 11.65 -4.40 -1.72
N ALA A 35 11.48 -5.57 -2.35
CA ALA A 35 11.90 -5.82 -3.73
C ALA A 35 11.18 -4.90 -4.75
N TYR A 36 9.95 -4.50 -4.48
CA TYR A 36 9.25 -3.50 -5.30
C TYR A 36 9.83 -2.10 -5.14
N GLY A 37 10.17 -1.69 -3.91
CA GLY A 37 10.78 -0.39 -3.65
C GLY A 37 12.16 -0.23 -4.29
N THR A 38 12.95 -1.31 -4.34
CA THR A 38 14.27 -1.32 -4.99
C THR A 38 14.21 -1.48 -6.51
N GLY A 39 13.02 -1.76 -7.08
CA GLY A 39 12.86 -2.01 -8.51
C GLY A 39 13.40 -3.37 -8.98
N ALA A 40 13.76 -4.26 -8.05
CA ALA A 40 14.26 -5.60 -8.35
C ALA A 40 13.17 -6.50 -8.96
N ARG A 41 11.89 -6.20 -8.70
CA ARG A 41 10.75 -6.86 -9.35
C ARG A 41 9.73 -5.85 -9.86
N PRO A 42 9.13 -6.08 -11.04
CA PRO A 42 7.98 -5.31 -11.49
C PRO A 42 6.80 -5.55 -10.55
N ILE A 43 6.03 -4.49 -10.30
CA ILE A 43 4.83 -4.56 -9.46
C ILE A 43 3.70 -5.16 -10.31
N PRO A 44 3.12 -6.30 -9.91
CA PRO A 44 1.98 -6.88 -10.61
C PRO A 44 0.75 -5.97 -10.49
N ARG A 45 -0.11 -6.00 -11.52
CA ARG A 45 -1.39 -5.26 -11.50
C ARG A 45 -2.26 -5.58 -10.28
N THR A 46 -2.19 -6.81 -9.76
CA THR A 46 -2.87 -7.22 -8.53
C THR A 46 -2.45 -6.39 -7.33
N VAL A 47 -1.16 -6.06 -7.20
CA VAL A 47 -0.65 -5.23 -6.10
C VAL A 47 -1.07 -3.78 -6.26
N GLU A 48 -1.08 -3.26 -7.50
CA GLU A 48 -1.61 -1.91 -7.77
C GLU A 48 -3.09 -1.81 -7.40
N LEU A 49 -3.91 -2.80 -7.77
CA LEU A 49 -5.33 -2.87 -7.39
C LEU A 49 -5.52 -2.99 -5.87
N ALA A 50 -4.69 -3.78 -5.19
CA ALA A 50 -4.76 -3.93 -3.75
C ALA A 50 -4.39 -2.63 -3.01
N CYS A 51 -3.45 -1.83 -3.53
CA CYS A 51 -3.15 -0.49 -2.99
C CYS A 51 -4.35 0.46 -3.11
N VAL A 52 -5.06 0.42 -4.24
CA VAL A 52 -6.29 1.21 -4.44
C VAL A 52 -7.41 0.74 -3.51
N GLY A 53 -7.60 -0.58 -3.40
CA GLY A 53 -8.60 -1.16 -2.49
C GLY A 53 -8.36 -0.75 -1.04
N TRP A 54 -7.10 -0.77 -0.60
CA TRP A 54 -6.73 -0.34 0.74
C TRP A 54 -7.02 1.14 0.98
N GLU A 55 -6.70 2.05 0.04
CA GLU A 55 -7.03 3.47 0.20
C GLU A 55 -8.54 3.70 0.34
N GLU A 56 -9.35 2.98 -0.44
CA GLU A 56 -10.81 3.05 -0.33
C GLU A 56 -11.32 2.54 1.01
N GLU A 57 -10.72 1.47 1.55
CA GLU A 57 -11.03 1.00 2.91
C GLU A 57 -10.64 2.00 3.98
N GLN A 58 -9.46 2.62 3.90
CA GLN A 58 -9.05 3.67 4.85
C GLN A 58 -9.93 4.93 4.75
N ARG A 59 -10.37 5.29 3.54
CA ARG A 59 -11.36 6.37 3.34
C ARG A 59 -12.70 6.04 3.97
N LYS A 60 -13.15 4.78 3.90
CA LYS A 60 -14.38 4.32 4.57
C LYS A 60 -14.24 4.33 6.09
N LEU A 61 -13.13 3.80 6.61
CA LEU A 61 -12.82 3.79 8.05
C LEU A 61 -12.74 5.22 8.62
N SER A 62 -12.10 6.14 7.89
CA SER A 62 -12.03 7.56 8.26
C SER A 62 -13.39 8.27 8.15
N ARG A 63 -14.35 7.72 7.40
CA ARG A 63 -15.72 8.23 7.26
C ARG A 63 -16.70 7.63 8.26
N THR A 64 -16.31 6.63 9.04
CA THR A 64 -17.15 6.15 10.14
C THR A 64 -17.12 7.20 11.23
N PRO A 65 -18.26 7.84 11.58
CA PRO A 65 -18.31 8.70 12.75
C PRO A 65 -17.99 7.82 13.95
N HIS A 66 -16.95 8.17 14.69
CA HIS A 66 -16.75 7.72 16.05
C HIS A 66 -18.03 8.05 16.83
N VAL A 67 -18.88 7.05 17.05
CA VAL A 67 -19.92 7.08 18.07
C VAL A 67 -19.26 6.52 19.32
N PRO A 68 -18.87 7.35 20.31
CA PRO A 68 -18.48 6.85 21.60
C PRO A 68 -19.73 6.30 22.30
N GLY A 69 -19.69 5.02 22.66
CA GLY A 69 -20.54 4.42 23.69
C GLY A 69 -19.78 4.38 25.01
#